data_AF-A0A5N9E7Q1-F1
#
_entry.id   AF-A0A5N9E7Q1-F1
#
_cell.length_a   1.000
_cell.length_b   1.000
_cell.length_c   1.000
_cell.angle_alpha   90.00
_cell.angle_beta   90.00
_cell.angle_gamma   90.00
#
_symmetry.space_group_name_H-M   'P 1'
#
loop_
_entity.id
_entity.type
_entity.pdbx_description
1 polymer ?
#
loop_
_entity_poly.entity_id
_entity_poly.type
_entity_poly.pdbx_seq_one_letter_code
_entity_poly.pdbx_strand_id
1 'polypeptide(L)'
;MATVTEIASGVYRINVVLPDRPVSYSLFLVDDASPTLIETSFSAVFDEVKTAVESVVDLKKIERIVVPHFEGDECGGLNDFLAAAPNAVAVCSPIGSSSIRDFTGKDPLVIADGEELVTGSKKLKFFLTPYVHAWDSLLAVEETQGTLFSSDLFIQPGHGKAFTDEDLSEQMVDLYKRIGLMPSMGHIRAALAKMKDLDIRTIACHHGSV
;
A
#
# COMPACT_ATOMS: atom_id res chain seq x y z
N MET A 1 4.88 -12.90 13.74
CA MET A 1 5.76 -13.32 12.63
C MET A 1 5.03 -13.02 11.35
N ALA A 2 5.58 -12.09 10.57
CA ALA A 2 5.07 -11.72 9.27
C ALA A 2 5.01 -12.94 8.33
N THR A 3 3.99 -12.98 7.49
CA THR A 3 3.79 -14.02 6.46
C THR A 3 4.01 -13.42 5.08
N VAL A 4 4.62 -14.17 4.17
CA VAL A 4 4.83 -13.77 2.77
C VAL A 4 3.96 -14.63 1.86
N THR A 5 3.25 -14.03 0.92
CA THR A 5 2.45 -14.74 -0.08
C THR A 5 2.55 -14.02 -1.42
N GLU A 6 2.89 -14.76 -2.48
CA GLU A 6 2.87 -14.23 -3.85
C GLU A 6 1.42 -14.13 -4.33
N ILE A 7 0.94 -12.89 -4.57
CA ILE A 7 -0.45 -12.58 -4.94
C ILE A 7 -0.65 -12.38 -6.45
N ALA A 8 0.42 -12.03 -7.15
CA ALA A 8 0.56 -12.08 -8.60
C ALA A 8 2.04 -12.34 -8.92
N SER A 9 2.40 -12.58 -10.18
CA SER A 9 3.76 -12.99 -10.53
C SER A 9 4.77 -11.88 -10.21
N GLY A 10 5.64 -12.12 -9.22
CA GLY A 10 6.56 -11.11 -8.70
C GLY A 10 5.86 -9.95 -7.96
N VAL A 11 4.66 -10.18 -7.43
CA VAL A 11 3.97 -9.26 -6.52
C VAL A 11 3.64 -10.02 -5.24
N TYR A 12 4.21 -9.58 -4.13
CA TYR A 12 4.13 -10.26 -2.85
C TYR A 12 3.35 -9.43 -1.84
N ARG A 13 2.44 -10.07 -1.13
CA ARG A 13 1.85 -9.59 0.11
C ARG A 13 2.71 -10.04 1.27
N ILE A 14 3.20 -9.08 2.05
CA ILE A 14 3.77 -9.30 3.38
C ILE A 14 2.69 -8.90 4.37
N ASN A 15 2.35 -9.76 5.33
CA ASN A 15 1.24 -9.50 6.25
C ASN A 15 1.62 -9.76 7.71
N VAL A 16 1.18 -8.87 8.59
CA VAL A 16 1.34 -8.97 10.04
C VAL A 16 -0.04 -8.99 10.70
N VAL A 17 -0.16 -9.85 11.72
CA VAL A 17 -1.32 -9.87 12.61
C VAL A 17 -0.86 -9.38 13.98
N LEU A 18 -1.42 -8.25 14.40
CA LEU A 18 -1.14 -7.67 15.71
C LEU A 18 -2.14 -8.18 16.75
N PRO A 19 -1.71 -8.47 17.99
CA PRO A 19 -2.62 -8.77 19.08
C PRO A 19 -3.66 -7.66 19.26
N ASP A 20 -4.89 -8.05 19.60
CA ASP A 20 -6.00 -7.15 19.92
C ASP A 20 -6.42 -6.17 18.80
N ARG A 21 -5.98 -6.41 17.55
CA ARG A 21 -6.44 -5.66 16.37
C ARG A 21 -7.53 -6.42 15.61
N PRO A 22 -8.58 -5.75 15.11
CA PRO A 22 -9.70 -6.40 14.43
C PRO A 22 -9.38 -6.81 12.98
N VAL A 23 -8.25 -6.34 12.43
CA VAL A 23 -7.79 -6.57 11.06
C VAL A 23 -6.29 -6.88 11.06
N SER A 24 -5.81 -7.50 9.98
CA SER A 24 -4.38 -7.64 9.70
C SER A 24 -3.84 -6.42 8.96
N TYR A 25 -2.51 -6.33 8.84
CA TYR A 25 -1.81 -5.22 8.20
C TYR A 25 -0.89 -5.80 7.12
N SER A 26 -1.20 -5.50 5.87
CA SER A 26 -0.47 -5.94 4.70
C SER A 26 0.46 -4.82 4.24
N LEU A 27 1.51 -5.18 3.53
CA LEU A 27 2.30 -4.28 2.71
C LEU A 27 2.72 -5.09 1.49
N PHE A 28 3.08 -4.42 0.42
CA PHE A 28 3.28 -5.09 -0.86
C PHE A 28 4.66 -4.84 -1.42
N LEU A 29 5.25 -5.89 -2.00
CA LEU A 29 6.51 -5.82 -2.70
C LEU A 29 6.29 -6.18 -4.16
N VAL A 30 6.61 -5.24 -5.04
CA VAL A 30 6.73 -5.47 -6.48
C VAL A 30 8.18 -5.84 -6.76
N ASP A 31 8.43 -7.13 -6.97
CA ASP A 31 9.73 -7.68 -7.33
C ASP A 31 9.89 -7.68 -8.86
N ASP A 32 10.76 -6.79 -9.33
CA ASP A 32 11.05 -6.52 -10.73
C ASP A 32 12.48 -5.94 -10.84
N ALA A 33 12.87 -5.40 -12.00
CA ALA A 33 14.21 -4.84 -12.19
C ALA A 33 14.56 -3.70 -11.20
N SER A 34 13.56 -2.92 -10.81
CA SER A 34 13.61 -1.82 -9.84
C SER A 34 12.58 -2.08 -8.73
N PRO A 35 12.92 -2.93 -7.75
CA PRO A 35 12.00 -3.34 -6.69
C PRO A 35 11.38 -2.15 -5.96
N THR A 36 10.06 -2.23 -5.78
CA THR A 36 9.27 -1.16 -5.17
C THR A 36 8.43 -1.74 -4.03
N LEU A 37 8.63 -1.18 -2.84
CA LEU A 37 7.81 -1.47 -1.67
C LEU A 37 6.61 -0.51 -1.66
N ILE A 38 5.45 -0.99 -1.25
CA ILE A 38 4.22 -0.22 -1.10
C ILE A 38 3.78 -0.43 0.34
N GLU A 39 3.79 0.65 1.13
CA GLU A 39 3.55 0.65 2.57
C GLU A 39 4.72 0.04 3.34
N THR A 40 4.78 0.29 4.65
CA THR A 40 5.91 -0.12 5.53
C THR A 40 5.46 -0.75 6.84
N SER A 41 4.15 -0.76 7.10
CA SER A 41 3.58 -1.10 8.41
C SER A 41 4.02 -0.16 9.55
N PHE A 42 3.65 -0.49 10.78
CA PHE A 42 4.14 0.19 11.98
C PHE A 42 5.65 -0.02 12.19
N SER A 43 6.33 0.98 12.75
CA SER A 43 7.74 0.82 13.18
C SER A 43 7.93 -0.29 14.23
N ALA A 44 6.93 -0.53 15.08
CA ALA A 44 6.98 -1.55 16.13
C ALA A 44 7.12 -2.99 15.58
N VAL A 45 6.77 -3.22 14.31
CA VAL A 45 6.90 -4.51 13.63
C VAL A 45 7.99 -4.52 12.57
N PHE A 46 8.84 -3.48 12.53
CA PHE A 46 9.86 -3.31 11.51
C PHE A 46 10.75 -4.56 11.36
N ASP A 47 11.27 -5.12 12.46
CA ASP A 47 12.21 -6.24 12.38
C ASP A 47 11.60 -7.50 11.72
N GLU A 48 10.34 -7.82 12.01
CA GLU A 48 9.68 -8.98 11.39
C GLU A 48 9.29 -8.72 9.94
N VAL A 49 8.83 -7.49 9.63
CA VAL A 49 8.48 -7.09 8.26
C VAL A 49 9.74 -7.03 7.40
N LYS A 50 10.83 -6.44 7.90
CA LYS A 50 12.15 -6.40 7.27
C LYS A 50 12.63 -7.81 6.92
N THR A 51 12.58 -8.73 7.87
CA THR A 51 12.98 -10.13 7.66
C THR A 51 12.15 -10.79 6.56
N ALA A 52 10.85 -10.52 6.51
CA ALA A 52 9.96 -11.05 5.47
C ALA A 52 10.28 -10.45 4.08
N VAL A 53 10.52 -9.14 3.98
CA VAL A 53 10.94 -8.50 2.72
C VAL A 53 12.29 -9.04 2.25
N GLU A 54 13.26 -9.20 3.16
CA GLU A 54 14.60 -9.77 2.88
C GLU A 54 14.55 -11.22 2.37
N SER A 55 13.47 -11.95 2.67
CA SER A 55 13.28 -13.31 2.16
C SER A 55 12.94 -13.34 0.66
N VAL A 56 12.52 -12.21 0.09
CA VAL A 56 12.18 -12.05 -1.33
C VAL A 56 13.24 -11.25 -2.07
N VAL A 57 13.67 -10.12 -1.53
CA VAL A 57 14.59 -9.18 -2.20
C VAL A 57 15.67 -8.66 -1.25
N ASP A 58 16.88 -8.43 -1.77
CA ASP A 58 17.90 -7.68 -1.05
C ASP A 58 17.44 -6.22 -0.89
N LEU A 59 17.30 -5.75 0.36
CA LEU A 59 16.83 -4.39 0.66
C LEU A 59 17.63 -3.30 -0.04
N LYS A 60 18.93 -3.52 -0.30
CA LYS A 60 19.77 -2.54 -1.00
C LYS A 60 19.36 -2.33 -2.45
N LYS A 61 18.57 -3.24 -3.03
CA LYS A 61 18.01 -3.13 -4.38
C LYS A 61 16.69 -2.37 -4.42
N ILE A 62 16.01 -2.16 -3.29
CA ILE A 62 14.77 -1.38 -3.25
C ILE A 62 15.10 0.05 -3.69
N GLU A 63 14.43 0.51 -4.74
CA GLU A 63 14.60 1.86 -5.29
C GLU A 63 13.53 2.82 -4.79
N ARG A 64 12.35 2.30 -4.44
CA ARG A 64 11.17 3.10 -4.13
C ARG A 64 10.38 2.50 -2.98
N ILE A 65 9.89 3.37 -2.11
CA ILE A 65 8.93 3.03 -1.06
C ILE A 65 7.73 3.96 -1.24
N VAL A 66 6.63 3.42 -1.76
CA VAL A 66 5.38 4.14 -1.93
C VAL A 66 4.70 4.28 -0.59
N VAL A 67 4.32 5.51 -0.26
CA VAL A 67 3.51 5.85 0.90
C VAL A 67 2.13 6.26 0.38
N PRO A 68 1.13 5.36 0.45
CA PRO A 68 -0.22 5.66 -0.03
C PRO A 68 -0.83 6.85 0.71
N HIS A 69 -0.67 6.92 2.02
CA HIS A 69 -0.99 8.10 2.82
C HIS A 69 -0.20 8.13 4.14
N PHE A 70 -0.21 9.29 4.79
CA PHE A 70 0.56 9.53 6.00
C PHE A 70 -0.21 9.10 7.26
N GLU A 71 -0.18 7.80 7.54
CA GLU A 71 -0.67 7.20 8.79
C GLU A 71 0.33 6.17 9.35
N GLY A 72 0.34 6.00 10.67
CA GLY A 72 1.40 5.27 11.36
C GLY A 72 1.46 3.77 11.04
N ASP A 73 0.35 3.16 10.63
CA ASP A 73 0.30 1.78 10.13
C ASP A 73 0.68 1.66 8.66
N GLU A 74 0.65 2.73 7.88
CA GLU A 74 1.06 2.73 6.48
C GLU A 74 2.55 3.07 6.32
N CYS A 75 3.00 4.11 7.02
CA CYS A 75 4.32 4.70 6.86
C CYS A 75 5.20 4.67 8.12
N GLY A 76 4.80 3.95 9.17
CA GLY A 76 5.50 3.93 10.45
C GLY A 76 6.95 3.43 10.34
N GLY A 77 7.19 2.38 9.55
CA GLY A 77 8.51 1.81 9.31
C GLY A 77 9.36 2.54 8.25
N LEU A 78 8.87 3.64 7.66
CA LEU A 78 9.51 4.29 6.50
C LEU A 78 10.96 4.70 6.76
N ASN A 79 11.26 5.33 7.89
CA ASN A 79 12.63 5.78 8.19
C ASN A 79 13.59 4.60 8.41
N ASP A 80 13.12 3.53 9.04
CA ASP A 80 13.91 2.32 9.27
C ASP A 80 14.21 1.62 7.94
N PHE A 81 13.22 1.56 7.04
CA PHE A 81 13.44 1.07 5.67
C PHE A 81 14.38 1.95 4.85
N LEU A 82 14.24 3.28 4.90
CA LEU A 82 15.16 4.21 4.20
C LEU A 82 16.60 4.14 4.74
N ALA A 83 16.79 3.70 5.98
CA ALA A 83 18.11 3.42 6.54
C ALA A 83 18.67 2.07 6.04
N ALA A 84 17.82 1.03 5.95
CA ALA A 84 18.22 -0.30 5.49
C ALA A 84 18.37 -0.41 3.96
N ALA A 85 17.61 0.39 3.21
CA ALA A 85 17.60 0.51 1.76
C ALA A 85 18.09 1.92 1.35
N PRO A 86 19.41 2.19 1.42
CA PRO A 86 19.93 3.55 1.27
C PRO A 86 19.75 4.16 -0.13
N ASN A 87 19.44 3.33 -1.13
CA ASN A 87 19.15 3.76 -2.50
C ASN A 87 17.67 4.08 -2.73
N ALA A 88 16.80 3.76 -1.76
CA ALA A 88 15.38 3.97 -1.88
C ALA A 88 15.01 5.45 -1.70
N VAL A 89 14.01 5.88 -2.47
CA VAL A 89 13.32 7.17 -2.27
C VAL A 89 11.87 6.93 -1.86
N ALA A 90 11.38 7.72 -0.92
CA ALA A 90 9.96 7.73 -0.58
C ALA A 90 9.16 8.30 -1.76
N VAL A 91 8.03 7.69 -2.11
CA VAL A 91 7.13 8.14 -3.17
C VAL A 91 5.80 8.52 -2.55
N CYS A 92 5.32 9.73 -2.81
CA CYS A 92 4.10 10.25 -2.16
C CYS A 92 3.31 11.21 -3.06
N SER A 93 2.13 11.60 -2.58
CA SER A 93 1.30 12.59 -3.25
C SER A 93 1.89 14.00 -3.11
N PRO A 94 1.50 14.96 -3.98
CA PRO A 94 1.99 16.33 -3.90
C PRO A 94 1.61 17.02 -2.58
N ILE A 95 0.40 16.76 -2.10
CA ILE A 95 -0.10 17.35 -0.85
C ILE A 95 0.64 16.75 0.36
N GLY A 96 0.94 15.45 0.36
CA GLY A 96 1.68 14.75 1.43
C GLY A 96 3.18 15.08 1.50
N SER A 97 3.74 15.64 0.42
CA SER A 97 5.19 15.80 0.24
C SER A 97 5.92 16.56 1.35
N SER A 98 5.30 17.59 1.93
CA SER A 98 5.90 18.34 3.04
C SER A 98 6.00 17.51 4.31
N SER A 99 4.97 16.71 4.62
CA SER A 99 4.95 15.84 5.80
C SER A 99 5.97 14.71 5.65
N ILE A 100 6.08 14.10 4.46
CA ILE A 100 7.08 13.07 4.19
C ILE A 100 8.50 13.66 4.27
N ARG A 101 8.73 14.84 3.71
CA ARG A 101 10.04 15.51 3.82
C ARG A 101 10.42 15.79 5.27
N ASP A 102 9.51 16.35 6.05
CA ASP A 102 9.75 16.64 7.48
C ASP A 102 10.01 15.36 8.28
N PHE A 103 9.21 14.33 8.04
CA PHE A 103 9.32 13.04 8.71
C PHE A 103 10.61 12.29 8.39
N THR A 104 11.09 12.37 7.15
CA THR A 104 12.25 11.60 6.68
C THR A 104 13.56 12.39 6.63
N GLY A 105 13.48 13.72 6.64
CA GLY A 105 14.63 14.60 6.39
C GLY A 105 15.18 14.52 4.95
N LYS A 106 14.46 13.89 4.01
CA LYS A 106 14.86 13.71 2.60
C LYS A 106 13.74 14.17 1.67
N ASP A 107 14.09 14.60 0.47
CA ASP A 107 13.09 14.92 -0.56
C ASP A 107 12.44 13.63 -1.09
N PRO A 108 11.10 13.51 -1.06
CA PRO A 108 10.41 12.40 -1.71
C PRO A 108 10.30 12.61 -3.22
N LEU A 109 10.08 11.51 -3.94
CA LEU A 109 9.56 11.54 -5.30
C LEU A 109 8.06 11.87 -5.24
N VAL A 110 7.69 13.03 -5.78
CA VAL A 110 6.30 13.49 -5.80
C VAL A 110 5.62 13.01 -7.08
N ILE A 111 4.51 12.30 -6.93
CA ILE A 111 3.76 11.70 -8.03
C ILE A 111 2.53 12.53 -8.41
N ALA A 112 2.31 12.74 -9.70
CA ALA A 112 1.11 13.34 -10.24
C ALA A 112 -0.02 12.31 -10.48
N ASP A 113 -1.25 12.81 -10.61
CA ASP A 113 -2.40 11.97 -10.94
C ASP A 113 -2.27 11.37 -12.34
N GLY A 114 -2.40 10.05 -12.44
CA GLY A 114 -2.23 9.30 -13.68
C GLY A 114 -0.77 9.08 -14.09
N GLU A 115 0.20 9.50 -13.28
CA GLU A 115 1.62 9.27 -13.55
C GLU A 115 1.96 7.77 -13.49
N GLU A 116 2.94 7.36 -14.28
CA GLU A 116 3.35 5.98 -14.42
C GLU A 116 4.83 5.81 -14.06
N LEU A 117 5.14 4.78 -13.28
CA LEU A 117 6.51 4.34 -13.00
C LEU A 117 6.72 2.94 -13.55
N VAL A 118 7.73 2.79 -14.41
CA VAL A 118 8.17 1.49 -14.91
C VAL A 118 9.17 0.91 -13.92
N THR A 119 8.90 -0.28 -13.39
CA THR A 119 9.79 -0.99 -12.46
C THR A 119 10.65 -2.05 -13.16
N GLY A 120 10.56 -2.16 -14.48
CA GLY A 120 11.20 -3.20 -15.28
C GLY A 120 10.22 -3.75 -16.29
N SER A 121 9.77 -4.98 -16.08
CA SER A 121 8.72 -5.62 -16.86
C SER A 121 7.31 -5.16 -16.49
N LYS A 122 7.13 -4.61 -15.28
CA LYS A 122 5.87 -4.11 -14.74
C LYS A 122 5.80 -2.59 -14.79
N LYS A 123 4.58 -2.07 -14.67
CA LYS A 123 4.30 -0.65 -14.67
C LYS A 123 3.25 -0.31 -13.61
N LEU A 124 3.60 0.62 -12.74
CA LEU A 124 2.72 1.17 -11.71
C LEU A 124 2.10 2.47 -12.20
N LYS A 125 0.78 2.55 -12.19
CA LYS A 125 0.03 3.78 -12.49
C LYS A 125 -0.63 4.30 -11.23
N PHE A 126 -0.44 5.58 -10.96
CA PHE A 126 -0.86 6.19 -9.71
C PHE A 126 -2.13 7.04 -9.87
N PHE A 127 -2.96 7.04 -8.85
CA PHE A 127 -4.20 7.81 -8.79
C PHE A 127 -4.24 8.58 -7.48
N LEU A 128 -4.30 9.91 -7.55
CA LEU A 128 -4.46 10.74 -6.36
C LEU A 128 -5.92 10.65 -5.89
N THR A 129 -6.13 10.22 -4.65
CA THR A 129 -7.47 10.01 -4.07
C THR A 129 -7.61 10.77 -2.75
N PRO A 130 -7.38 12.10 -2.74
CA PRO A 130 -7.39 12.87 -1.50
C PRO A 130 -8.74 12.72 -0.79
N TYR A 131 -8.65 12.60 0.53
CA TYR A 131 -9.77 12.35 1.44
C TYR A 131 -10.44 10.98 1.24
N VAL A 132 -9.69 9.96 0.80
CA VAL A 132 -10.13 8.55 0.71
C VAL A 132 -9.12 7.65 1.45
N HIS A 133 -9.15 7.60 2.79
CA HIS A 133 -9.83 8.54 3.70
C HIS A 133 -8.92 9.71 4.12
N ALA A 134 -7.61 9.55 4.01
CA ALA A 134 -6.64 10.56 4.40
C ALA A 134 -6.50 11.66 3.33
N TRP A 135 -6.11 12.85 3.79
CA TRP A 135 -6.01 14.07 2.98
C TRP A 135 -4.96 13.95 1.86
N ASP A 136 -3.95 13.09 2.03
CA ASP A 136 -2.84 12.88 1.11
C ASP A 136 -2.89 11.56 0.33
N SER A 137 -3.99 10.81 0.46
CA SER A 137 -4.12 9.48 -0.15
C SER A 137 -3.86 9.45 -1.65
N LEU A 138 -3.08 8.45 -2.06
CA LEU A 138 -2.93 7.97 -3.42
C LEU A 138 -3.07 6.44 -3.45
N LEU A 139 -3.43 5.92 -4.62
CA LEU A 139 -3.49 4.49 -4.92
C LEU A 139 -2.56 4.18 -6.10
N ALA A 140 -2.21 2.92 -6.27
CA ALA A 140 -1.44 2.46 -7.43
C ALA A 140 -2.03 1.20 -8.04
N VAL A 141 -1.96 1.06 -9.36
CA VAL A 141 -2.28 -0.18 -10.08
C VAL A 141 -1.05 -0.68 -10.80
N GLU A 142 -0.72 -1.95 -10.61
CA GLU A 142 0.17 -2.70 -11.49
C GLU A 142 -0.63 -3.14 -12.74
N GLU A 143 -0.36 -2.52 -13.89
CA GLU A 143 -1.20 -2.69 -15.09
C GLU A 143 -0.99 -4.01 -15.84
N THR A 144 0.12 -4.72 -15.62
CA THR A 144 0.45 -5.96 -16.35
C THR A 144 -0.47 -7.11 -15.95
N GLN A 145 -0.75 -7.22 -14.65
CA GLN A 145 -1.57 -8.29 -14.07
C GLN A 145 -2.86 -7.78 -13.45
N GLY A 146 -3.01 -6.46 -13.27
CA GLY A 146 -4.24 -5.86 -12.77
C GLY A 146 -4.35 -5.87 -11.24
N THR A 147 -3.24 -5.66 -10.53
CA THR A 147 -3.25 -5.59 -9.06
C THR A 147 -3.41 -4.15 -8.62
N LEU A 148 -4.53 -3.83 -7.96
CA LEU A 148 -4.78 -2.53 -7.33
C LEU A 148 -4.24 -2.55 -5.90
N PHE A 149 -3.21 -1.76 -5.62
CA PHE A 149 -2.78 -1.43 -4.26
C PHE A 149 -3.67 -0.31 -3.72
N SER A 150 -4.66 -0.71 -2.92
CA SER A 150 -5.78 0.14 -2.56
C SER A 150 -5.65 0.78 -1.18
N SER A 151 -4.60 0.47 -0.41
CA SER A 151 -4.41 0.99 0.95
C SER A 151 -5.70 0.76 1.77
N ASP A 152 -6.27 1.81 2.36
CA ASP A 152 -7.51 1.80 3.13
C ASP A 152 -8.79 1.78 2.31
N LEU A 153 -8.72 1.78 0.98
CA LEU A 153 -9.88 1.54 0.13
C LEU A 153 -10.08 0.05 -0.07
N PHE A 154 -11.32 -0.42 0.09
CA PHE A 154 -11.74 -1.82 -0.01
C PHE A 154 -11.23 -2.78 1.08
N ILE A 155 -11.04 -2.27 2.31
CA ILE A 155 -10.56 -3.09 3.44
C ILE A 155 -11.44 -4.31 3.70
N GLN A 156 -10.81 -5.40 4.14
CA GLN A 156 -11.50 -6.62 4.51
C GLN A 156 -11.47 -6.84 6.03
N PRO A 157 -12.61 -7.22 6.66
CA PRO A 157 -12.64 -7.48 8.09
C PRO A 157 -11.88 -8.76 8.48
N GLY A 158 -11.34 -8.78 9.70
CA GLY A 158 -10.75 -9.97 10.30
C GLY A 158 -9.34 -10.28 9.83
N HIS A 159 -8.89 -11.48 10.18
CA HIS A 159 -7.53 -11.99 9.91
C HIS A 159 -7.61 -13.16 8.92
N GLY A 160 -8.40 -12.97 7.85
CA GLY A 160 -8.72 -14.00 6.87
C GLY A 160 -7.51 -14.57 6.11
N LYS A 161 -7.80 -15.37 5.09
CA LYS A 161 -6.76 -16.00 4.26
C LYS A 161 -5.92 -14.96 3.52
N ALA A 162 -4.84 -15.43 2.88
CA ALA A 162 -4.08 -14.58 1.97
C ALA A 162 -4.98 -14.00 0.86
N PHE A 163 -5.84 -14.85 0.29
CA PHE A 163 -6.77 -14.53 -0.79
C PHE A 163 -8.22 -14.80 -0.37
N THR A 164 -9.14 -14.01 -0.91
CA THR A 164 -10.58 -14.28 -0.86
C THR A 164 -11.26 -13.95 -2.18
N ASP A 165 -12.17 -14.82 -2.61
CA ASP A 165 -13.13 -14.57 -3.69
C ASP A 165 -14.56 -14.36 -3.14
N GLU A 166 -14.72 -14.38 -1.82
CA GLU A 166 -15.99 -14.11 -1.15
C GLU A 166 -16.36 -12.63 -1.29
N ASP A 167 -17.63 -12.36 -1.62
CA ASP A 167 -18.17 -11.00 -1.58
C ASP A 167 -18.41 -10.59 -0.12
N LEU A 168 -17.51 -9.75 0.38
CA LEU A 168 -17.53 -9.21 1.74
C LEU A 168 -17.92 -7.71 1.77
N SER A 169 -18.54 -7.21 0.70
CA SER A 169 -18.82 -5.78 0.53
C SER A 169 -19.69 -5.21 1.63
N GLU A 170 -20.71 -5.95 2.09
CA GLU A 170 -21.58 -5.51 3.19
C GLU A 170 -20.82 -5.40 4.52
N GLN A 171 -19.99 -6.40 4.84
CA GLN A 171 -19.20 -6.45 6.06
C GLN A 171 -18.11 -5.36 6.07
N MET A 172 -17.50 -5.09 4.92
CA MET A 172 -16.59 -3.96 4.71
C MET A 172 -17.29 -2.63 4.98
N VAL A 173 -18.46 -2.40 4.37
CA VAL A 173 -19.22 -1.15 4.57
C VAL A 173 -19.62 -0.97 6.04
N ASP A 174 -20.04 -2.04 6.71
CA ASP A 174 -20.34 -2.01 8.14
C ASP A 174 -19.11 -1.76 9.00
N LEU A 175 -17.95 -2.30 8.62
CA LEU A 175 -16.68 -2.01 9.28
C LEU A 175 -16.34 -0.52 9.17
N TYR A 176 -16.33 0.05 7.96
CA TYR A 176 -16.06 1.48 7.76
C TYR A 176 -16.98 2.38 8.60
N LYS A 177 -18.28 2.06 8.66
CA LYS A 177 -19.24 2.80 9.49
C LYS A 177 -18.93 2.69 10.99
N ARG A 178 -18.57 1.50 11.47
CA ARG A 178 -18.25 1.28 12.89
C ARG A 178 -16.98 2.01 13.33
N ILE A 179 -15.94 2.03 12.50
CA ILE A 179 -14.66 2.64 12.84
C ILE A 179 -14.58 4.13 12.48
N GLY A 180 -15.59 4.66 11.77
CA GLY A 180 -15.65 6.08 11.40
C GLY A 180 -14.72 6.48 10.26
N LEU A 181 -14.28 5.51 9.45
CA LEU A 181 -13.30 5.70 8.38
C LEU A 181 -13.96 5.86 6.99
N MET A 182 -15.29 5.82 6.93
CA MET A 182 -16.05 6.03 5.69
C MET A 182 -15.79 7.42 5.12
N PRO A 183 -15.16 7.54 3.93
CA PRO A 183 -14.94 8.84 3.31
C PRO A 183 -16.25 9.46 2.80
N SER A 184 -16.21 10.74 2.41
CA SER A 184 -17.39 11.37 1.81
C SER A 184 -17.76 10.66 0.50
N MET A 185 -19.06 10.50 0.24
CA MET A 185 -19.53 9.88 -1.01
C MET A 185 -19.04 10.61 -2.26
N GLY A 186 -18.77 11.93 -2.17
CA GLY A 186 -18.19 12.69 -3.27
C GLY A 186 -16.75 12.27 -3.57
N HIS A 187 -15.91 12.14 -2.54
CA HIS A 187 -14.52 11.71 -2.68
C HIS A 187 -14.41 10.26 -3.14
N ILE A 188 -15.22 9.36 -2.57
CA ILE A 188 -15.27 7.95 -3.00
C ILE A 188 -15.64 7.86 -4.48
N ARG A 189 -16.74 8.53 -4.91
CA ARG A 189 -17.16 8.49 -6.32
C ARG A 189 -16.11 9.06 -7.26
N ALA A 190 -15.43 10.13 -6.86
CA ALA A 190 -14.34 10.71 -7.64
C ALA A 190 -13.16 9.74 -7.78
N ALA A 191 -12.76 9.06 -6.71
CA ALA A 191 -11.71 8.03 -6.75
C ALA A 191 -12.11 6.84 -7.64
N LEU A 192 -13.31 6.27 -7.43
CA LEU A 192 -13.80 5.15 -8.22
C LEU A 192 -13.91 5.48 -9.71
N ALA A 193 -14.30 6.71 -10.06
CA ALA A 193 -14.40 7.13 -11.45
C ALA A 193 -13.05 7.11 -12.20
N LYS A 194 -11.92 7.26 -11.49
CA LYS A 194 -10.57 7.18 -12.08
C LYS A 194 -10.16 5.75 -12.44
N MET A 195 -10.70 4.76 -11.74
CA MET A 195 -10.30 3.36 -11.86
C MET A 195 -11.33 2.47 -12.56
N LYS A 196 -12.49 3.03 -12.93
CA LYS A 196 -13.64 2.28 -13.47
C LYS A 196 -13.36 1.49 -14.77
N ASP A 197 -12.39 1.94 -15.57
CA ASP A 197 -12.08 1.37 -16.89
C ASP A 197 -10.81 0.48 -16.83
N LEU A 198 -10.25 0.23 -15.63
CA LEU A 198 -9.07 -0.60 -15.44
C LEU A 198 -9.45 -2.08 -15.35
N ASP A 199 -8.62 -2.96 -15.92
CA ASP A 199 -8.74 -4.41 -15.77
C ASP A 199 -8.15 -4.85 -14.41
N ILE A 200 -8.90 -4.62 -13.33
CA ILE A 200 -8.50 -5.00 -11.97
C ILE A 200 -8.90 -6.46 -11.73
N ARG A 201 -7.90 -7.28 -11.39
CA ARG A 201 -8.06 -8.72 -11.11
C ARG A 201 -7.81 -9.06 -9.64
N THR A 202 -7.07 -8.21 -8.92
CA THR A 202 -6.77 -8.38 -7.49
C THR A 202 -6.81 -7.03 -6.79
N ILE A 203 -7.44 -6.98 -5.62
CA ILE A 203 -7.50 -5.79 -4.77
C ILE A 203 -6.59 -6.04 -3.56
N ALA A 204 -5.38 -5.52 -3.65
CA ALA A 204 -4.37 -5.57 -2.60
C ALA A 204 -4.59 -4.42 -1.60
N CYS A 205 -5.54 -4.60 -0.68
CA CYS A 205 -5.81 -3.63 0.39
C CYS A 205 -4.88 -3.82 1.60
N HIS A 206 -4.60 -2.72 2.30
CA HIS A 206 -3.74 -2.71 3.49
C HIS A 206 -4.31 -3.62 4.60
N HIS A 207 -5.64 -3.65 4.77
CA HIS A 207 -6.28 -4.39 5.85
C HIS A 207 -7.07 -5.61 5.39
N GLY A 208 -6.77 -6.77 5.98
CA GLY A 208 -7.51 -8.01 5.76
C GLY A 208 -7.01 -8.86 4.58
N SER A 209 -7.91 -9.61 3.94
CA SER A 209 -7.59 -10.48 2.78
C SER A 209 -7.50 -9.67 1.48
N VAL A 210 -6.77 -10.18 0.49
CA VAL A 210 -6.72 -9.60 -0.88
C VAL A 210 -7.54 -10.39 -1.89
#